data_AF-A0A7K5W1B9-F1
#
_entry.id   AF-A0A7K5W1B9-F1
#
_cell.length_a   1.000
_cell.length_b   1.000
_cell.length_c   1.000
_cell.angle_alpha   90.00
_cell.angle_beta   90.00
_cell.angle_gamma   90.00
#
_symmetry.space_group_name_H-M   'P 1'
#
loop_
_entity.id
_entity.type
_entity.pdbx_description
1 polymer ?
#
loop_
_entity_poly.entity_id
_entity_poly.type
_entity_poly.pdbx_seq_one_letter_code
_entity_poly.pdbx_strand_id
1 'polypeptide(L)'
;FFQKTLNAVKSWFTLFGWSKGQNPISVPYSLRRDVCIVQLTVAQEKNFQRKVDKDKGFYEMLLHLNGQPIPGIAASQSLPSDPVQRMFQLHWQHSELLSFLRSQGAYLSHVMPEFLLAPEDYEIWTEVNTGLRVGSMRCSGKLSGKPIFILEHKTFETMSKRAWTDVLLQIYKVFVLPRISSRAVPDPSSLESLHNMPGIKSEPLCSNVYSRYERTVLIWLNKQYEKNRKIVWKDSQRGGIPPMRWIVNFDQDLLDGLVLAAQMAAYCPYLIPTHFIKMYTNPRTHEQLLHNSLILVKALHAINLDVDIKV
;
A
#
# COMPACT_ATOMS: atom_id res chain seq x y z
N PHE A 1 -15.36 1.17 -2.83
CA PHE A 1 -13.99 0.77 -3.23
C PHE A 1 -12.94 1.54 -2.45
N PHE A 2 -12.78 2.86 -2.67
CA PHE A 2 -11.72 3.70 -2.06
C PHE A 2 -11.52 3.51 -0.55
N GLN A 3 -12.60 3.53 0.26
CA GLN A 3 -12.47 3.37 1.72
C GLN A 3 -11.88 2.00 2.13
N LYS A 4 -12.21 0.92 1.39
CA LYS A 4 -11.64 -0.41 1.64
C LYS A 4 -10.14 -0.43 1.30
N THR A 5 -9.76 0.16 0.17
CA THR A 5 -8.35 0.31 -0.24
C THR A 5 -7.55 1.11 0.78
N LEU A 6 -8.10 2.25 1.23
CA LEU A 6 -7.51 3.09 2.25
C LEU A 6 -7.28 2.35 3.57
N ASN A 7 -8.29 1.58 4.02
CA ASN A 7 -8.15 0.78 5.23
C ASN A 7 -7.04 -0.27 5.09
N ALA A 8 -6.99 -0.98 3.95
CA ALA A 8 -5.95 -1.97 3.68
C ALA A 8 -4.54 -1.35 3.65
N VAL A 9 -4.38 -0.21 2.97
CA VAL A 9 -3.13 0.56 2.92
C VAL A 9 -2.72 0.99 4.34
N LYS A 10 -3.66 1.58 5.09
CA LYS A 10 -3.40 2.01 6.47
C LYS A 10 -2.95 0.84 7.35
N SER A 11 -3.64 -0.29 7.32
CA SER A 11 -3.29 -1.46 8.13
C SER A 11 -1.93 -2.01 7.73
N TRP A 12 -1.63 -2.15 6.43
CA TRP A 12 -0.35 -2.67 5.97
C TRP A 12 0.82 -1.79 6.42
N PHE A 13 0.76 -0.47 6.16
CA PHE A 13 1.84 0.44 6.56
C PHE A 13 1.94 0.59 8.08
N THR A 14 0.83 0.51 8.81
CA THR A 14 0.85 0.47 10.28
C THR A 14 1.66 -0.72 10.80
N LEU A 15 1.51 -1.89 10.18
CA LEU A 15 2.15 -3.12 10.64
C LEU A 15 3.60 -3.26 10.17
N PHE A 16 3.90 -2.82 8.94
CA PHE A 16 5.14 -3.17 8.23
C PHE A 16 5.93 -1.98 7.68
N GLY A 17 5.45 -0.75 7.87
CA GLY A 17 6.11 0.44 7.32
C GLY A 17 7.44 0.78 8.00
N TRP A 18 7.64 0.39 9.26
CA TRP A 18 8.79 0.80 10.08
C TRP A 18 9.57 -0.39 10.64
N SER A 19 10.88 -0.20 10.79
CA SER A 19 11.80 -1.23 11.31
C SER A 19 11.60 -1.57 12.79
N LYS A 20 11.08 -0.63 13.58
CA LYS A 20 10.88 -0.78 15.04
C LYS A 20 9.51 -1.36 15.42
N GLY A 21 8.79 -1.94 14.45
CA GLY A 21 7.48 -2.55 14.66
C GLY A 21 6.32 -1.63 14.30
N GLN A 22 5.16 -1.90 14.89
CA GLN A 22 3.91 -1.26 14.49
C GLN A 22 3.92 0.26 14.78
N ASN A 23 3.48 1.04 13.80
CA ASN A 23 3.35 2.49 13.90
C ASN A 23 2.00 2.95 13.30
N PRO A 24 0.95 3.13 14.13
CA PRO A 24 -0.38 3.49 13.64
C PRO A 24 -0.40 4.82 12.87
N ILE A 25 -0.80 4.76 11.60
CA ILE A 25 -0.91 5.95 10.76
C ILE A 25 -2.36 6.42 10.57
N SER A 26 -2.52 7.72 10.36
CA SER A 26 -3.74 8.35 9.88
C SER A 26 -3.45 9.03 8.54
N VAL A 27 -4.12 8.61 7.48
CA VAL A 27 -3.92 9.17 6.14
C VAL A 27 -4.97 10.25 5.89
N PRO A 28 -4.57 11.49 5.54
CA PRO A 28 -3.20 11.96 5.27
C PRO A 28 -2.49 12.58 6.50
N TYR A 29 -3.19 12.79 7.62
CA TYR A 29 -2.72 13.61 8.76
C TYR A 29 -1.35 13.24 9.33
N SER A 30 -1.10 11.96 9.64
CA SER A 30 0.20 11.52 10.15
C SER A 30 1.31 11.73 9.13
N LEU A 31 1.08 11.42 7.86
CA LEU A 31 2.09 11.56 6.80
C LEU A 31 2.49 13.03 6.61
N ARG A 32 1.50 13.93 6.57
CA ARG A 32 1.73 15.38 6.49
C ARG A 32 2.50 15.89 7.70
N ARG A 33 2.03 15.52 8.90
CA ARG A 33 2.67 15.90 10.16
C ARG A 33 4.10 15.38 10.26
N ASP A 34 4.35 14.14 9.89
CA ASP A 34 5.65 13.49 10.01
C ASP A 34 6.65 14.02 8.96
N VAL A 35 6.16 14.63 7.88
CA VAL A 35 6.98 15.46 6.97
C VAL A 35 7.18 16.88 7.53
N CYS A 36 6.17 17.45 8.18
CA CYS A 36 6.20 18.80 8.75
C CYS A 36 6.94 18.94 10.11
N ILE A 37 7.40 17.87 10.77
CA ILE A 37 8.03 18.00 12.09
C ILE A 37 9.56 17.86 12.06
N VAL A 38 10.20 19.02 12.00
CA VAL A 38 11.04 19.51 13.09
C VAL A 38 10.68 20.98 13.33
N GLN A 39 9.76 21.26 14.27
CA GLN A 39 9.60 22.48 15.09
C GLN A 39 8.15 22.70 15.52
N LEU A 40 7.79 22.19 16.71
CA LEU A 40 6.69 22.71 17.52
C LEU A 40 7.12 22.94 18.99
N THR A 41 8.43 22.88 19.29
CA THR A 41 8.94 22.97 20.67
C THR A 41 9.61 24.29 21.02
N VAL A 42 9.53 25.33 20.19
CA VAL A 42 10.19 26.63 20.48
C VAL A 42 9.22 27.82 20.58
N ALA A 43 7.96 27.66 20.19
CA ALA A 43 6.94 28.69 20.41
C ALA A 43 5.85 28.14 21.34
N GLN A 44 5.82 28.65 22.58
CA GLN A 44 4.82 28.44 23.65
C GLN A 44 5.12 27.33 24.66
N GLU A 45 5.76 27.78 25.75
CA GLU A 45 5.49 27.50 27.16
C GLU A 45 5.16 26.06 27.63
N LYS A 46 6.09 25.54 28.45
CA LYS A 46 5.89 24.72 29.65
C LYS A 46 4.73 23.69 29.63
N ASN A 47 5.12 22.42 29.45
CA ASN A 47 4.46 21.17 29.93
C ASN A 47 3.94 20.14 28.92
N PHE A 48 4.36 20.14 27.65
CA PHE A 48 4.26 18.93 26.82
C PHE A 48 5.45 18.77 25.87
N GLN A 49 6.59 18.31 26.41
CA GLN A 49 7.62 17.69 25.58
C GLN A 49 7.10 16.34 25.04
N ARG A 50 6.27 16.36 24.00
CA ARG A 50 6.11 15.15 23.18
C ARG A 50 7.41 14.98 22.41
N LYS A 51 8.31 14.14 22.96
CA LYS A 51 9.43 13.56 22.20
C LYS A 51 8.86 12.96 20.93
N VAL A 52 9.02 13.67 19.81
CA VAL A 52 8.76 13.09 18.50
C VAL A 52 9.81 12.02 18.34
N ASP A 53 9.35 10.79 18.32
CA ASP A 53 10.17 9.61 18.14
C ASP A 53 10.74 9.71 16.71
N LYS A 54 11.98 10.18 16.58
CA LYS A 54 12.61 10.45 15.27
C LYS A 54 12.54 9.22 14.35
N ASP A 55 12.47 8.04 14.93
CA ASP A 55 12.41 6.75 14.25
C ASP A 55 11.03 6.39 13.66
N LYS A 56 10.02 7.26 13.78
CA LYS A 56 8.64 7.02 13.32
C LYS A 56 8.18 7.93 12.17
N GLY A 57 9.10 8.72 11.61
CA GLY A 57 8.79 9.64 10.51
C GLY A 57 8.50 8.95 9.18
N PHE A 58 7.86 9.68 8.26
CA PHE A 58 7.59 9.20 6.90
C PHE A 58 8.87 8.89 6.10
N TYR A 59 9.92 9.69 6.25
CA TYR A 59 11.20 9.42 5.56
C TYR A 59 11.96 8.23 6.16
N GLU A 60 11.78 7.94 7.45
CA GLU A 60 12.29 6.71 8.06
C GLU A 60 11.57 5.46 7.53
N MET A 61 10.26 5.55 7.29
CA MET A 61 9.49 4.51 6.61
C MET A 61 10.06 4.25 5.21
N LEU A 62 10.33 5.32 4.45
CA LEU A 62 10.92 5.20 3.12
C LEU A 62 12.33 4.62 3.16
N LEU A 63 13.16 5.01 4.12
CA LEU A 63 14.48 4.43 4.34
C LEU A 63 14.38 2.92 4.65
N HIS A 64 13.42 2.51 5.49
CA HIS A 64 13.19 1.11 5.81
C HIS A 64 12.74 0.28 4.58
N LEU A 65 11.82 0.82 3.78
CA LEU A 65 11.26 0.13 2.62
C LEU A 65 12.19 0.13 1.40
N ASN A 66 12.92 1.22 1.17
CA ASN A 66 13.87 1.32 0.06
C ASN A 66 15.25 0.75 0.42
N GLY A 67 15.60 0.70 1.71
CA GLY A 67 16.91 0.31 2.21
C GLY A 67 18.00 1.37 2.02
N GLN A 68 17.69 2.49 1.35
CA GLN A 68 18.59 3.60 1.06
C GLN A 68 17.85 4.94 1.22
N PRO A 69 18.54 6.02 1.61
CA PRO A 69 17.94 7.34 1.68
C PRO A 69 17.52 7.84 0.29
N ILE A 70 16.55 8.74 0.26
CA ILE A 70 16.09 9.35 -0.99
C ILE A 70 17.14 10.38 -1.42
N PRO A 71 17.66 10.31 -2.66
CA PRO A 71 18.58 11.32 -3.17
C PRO A 71 17.96 12.72 -3.06
N GLY A 72 18.72 13.68 -2.55
CA GLY A 72 18.28 15.07 -2.41
C GLY A 72 17.51 15.38 -1.12
N ILE A 73 16.89 14.40 -0.45
CA ILE A 73 16.12 14.64 0.78
C ILE A 73 16.85 14.01 1.97
N ALA A 74 17.45 14.84 2.84
CA ALA A 74 18.01 14.32 4.09
C ALA A 74 16.87 14.06 5.09
N ALA A 75 16.81 12.84 5.63
CA ALA A 75 15.76 12.39 6.55
C ALA A 75 15.64 13.23 7.84
N SER A 76 16.69 13.98 8.19
CA SER A 76 16.78 14.80 9.42
C SER A 76 16.85 16.32 9.18
N GLN A 77 16.48 16.80 8.00
CA GLN A 77 16.48 18.25 7.73
C GLN A 77 15.43 18.97 8.59
N SER A 78 15.88 19.99 9.33
CA SER A 78 14.97 20.88 10.05
C SER A 78 14.21 21.79 9.09
N LEU A 79 12.95 22.07 9.37
CA LEU A 79 12.16 23.02 8.60
C LEU A 79 12.38 24.46 9.08
N PRO A 80 12.32 25.45 8.17
CA PRO A 80 12.36 26.87 8.51
C PRO A 80 11.20 27.26 9.41
N SER A 81 11.46 28.22 10.30
CA SER A 81 10.40 28.81 11.14
C SER A 81 9.50 29.76 10.33
N ASP A 82 10.00 30.35 9.24
CA ASP A 82 9.21 31.17 8.34
C ASP A 82 8.21 30.31 7.54
N PRO A 83 6.89 30.58 7.65
CA PRO A 83 5.87 29.75 7.01
C PRO A 83 5.98 29.68 5.48
N VAL A 84 6.44 30.76 4.83
CA VAL A 84 6.58 30.80 3.37
C VAL A 84 7.76 29.94 2.92
N GLN A 85 8.93 30.11 3.56
CA GLN A 85 10.11 29.28 3.30
C GLN A 85 9.84 27.80 3.61
N ARG A 86 9.15 27.51 4.72
CA ARG A 86 8.72 26.15 5.07
C ARG A 86 7.86 25.54 3.98
N MET A 87 6.84 26.25 3.52
CA MET A 87 5.97 25.79 2.44
C MET A 87 6.77 25.49 1.17
N PHE A 88 7.68 26.39 0.75
CA PHE A 88 8.52 26.16 -0.43
C PHE A 88 9.41 24.91 -0.28
N GLN A 89 10.02 24.72 0.88
CA GLN A 89 10.84 23.54 1.15
C GLN A 89 10.01 22.25 1.12
N LEU A 90 8.83 22.22 1.75
CA LEU A 90 7.93 21.07 1.74
C LEU A 90 7.48 20.73 0.31
N HIS A 91 7.08 21.74 -0.46
CA HIS A 91 6.69 21.57 -1.86
C HIS A 91 7.84 21.00 -2.70
N TRP A 92 9.06 21.51 -2.51
CA TRP A 92 10.25 20.98 -3.18
C TRP A 92 10.53 19.52 -2.76
N GLN A 93 10.52 19.20 -1.47
CA GLN A 93 10.72 17.84 -0.97
C GLN A 93 9.68 16.86 -1.55
N HIS A 94 8.41 17.26 -1.61
CA HIS A 94 7.37 16.47 -2.26
C HIS A 94 7.60 16.29 -3.76
N SER A 95 8.12 17.31 -4.44
CA SER A 95 8.47 17.23 -5.86
C SER A 95 9.59 16.21 -6.10
N GLU A 96 10.65 16.26 -5.29
CA GLU A 96 11.76 15.32 -5.34
C GLU A 96 11.32 13.88 -5.00
N LEU A 97 10.49 13.71 -3.97
CA LEU A 97 9.89 12.42 -3.62
C LEU A 97 9.11 11.82 -4.80
N LEU A 98 8.22 12.61 -5.41
CA LEU A 98 7.42 12.15 -6.54
C LEU A 98 8.29 11.84 -7.76
N SER A 99 9.33 12.64 -8.02
CA SER A 99 10.32 12.38 -9.08
C SER A 99 11.07 11.08 -8.84
N PHE A 100 11.56 10.86 -7.62
CA PHE A 100 12.24 9.64 -7.21
C PHE A 100 11.34 8.41 -7.36
N LEU A 101 10.10 8.44 -6.84
CA LEU A 101 9.18 7.32 -7.00
C LEU A 101 8.92 7.00 -8.48
N ARG A 102 8.77 8.01 -9.34
CA ARG A 102 8.60 7.82 -10.80
C ARG A 102 9.83 7.16 -11.43
N SER A 103 11.05 7.52 -11.00
CA SER A 103 12.28 6.86 -11.49
C SER A 103 12.37 5.39 -11.08
N GLN A 104 11.71 5.01 -9.98
CA GLN A 104 11.54 3.61 -9.53
C GLN A 104 10.36 2.89 -10.21
N GLY A 105 9.66 3.54 -11.16
CA GLY A 105 8.56 2.96 -11.92
C GLY A 105 7.16 3.22 -11.34
N ALA A 106 7.01 4.14 -10.37
CA ALA A 106 5.70 4.55 -9.88
C ALA A 106 4.94 5.39 -10.91
N TYR A 107 3.63 5.16 -11.03
CA TYR A 107 2.76 5.96 -11.87
C TYR A 107 2.01 7.01 -11.04
N LEU A 108 2.58 8.22 -10.96
CA LEU A 108 2.09 9.34 -10.16
C LEU A 108 2.01 10.64 -10.99
N SER A 109 1.66 10.55 -12.27
CA SER A 109 1.55 11.73 -13.15
C SER A 109 0.39 12.66 -12.75
N HIS A 110 -0.62 12.12 -12.06
CA HIS A 110 -1.80 12.86 -11.58
C HIS A 110 -1.62 13.47 -10.18
N VAL A 111 -0.60 13.05 -9.42
CA VAL A 111 -0.34 13.57 -8.07
C VAL A 111 0.60 14.77 -8.15
N MET A 112 0.12 15.93 -7.71
CA MET A 112 0.89 17.16 -7.64
C MET A 112 1.48 17.37 -6.22
N PRO A 113 2.66 17.99 -6.08
CA PRO A 113 3.32 18.21 -4.79
C PRO A 113 2.46 18.98 -3.78
N GLU A 114 1.70 19.98 -4.23
CA GLU A 114 0.83 20.81 -3.39
C GLU A 114 -0.29 20.01 -2.71
N PHE A 115 -0.73 18.90 -3.30
CA PHE A 115 -1.74 18.03 -2.68
C PHE A 115 -1.19 17.20 -1.52
N LEU A 116 0.14 17.17 -1.35
CA LEU A 116 0.78 16.49 -0.23
C LEU A 116 0.98 17.39 0.99
N LEU A 117 0.77 18.71 0.85
CA LEU A 117 0.92 19.70 1.91
C LEU A 117 -0.16 19.59 3.01
N ALA A 118 0.16 20.13 4.19
CA ALA A 118 -0.83 20.43 5.22
C ALA A 118 -1.77 21.56 4.76
N PRO A 119 -3.02 21.64 5.27
CA PRO A 119 -3.98 22.67 4.85
C PRO A 119 -3.41 24.08 4.97
N GLU A 120 -2.69 24.35 6.05
CA GLU A 120 -2.11 25.67 6.33
C GLU A 120 -1.02 26.02 5.31
N ASP A 121 -0.18 25.04 4.94
CA ASP A 121 0.88 25.24 3.94
C ASP A 121 0.29 25.30 2.52
N TYR A 122 -0.82 24.60 2.24
CA TYR A 122 -1.54 24.69 0.97
C TYR A 122 -2.19 26.06 0.78
N GLU A 123 -2.83 26.60 1.83
CA GLU A 123 -3.37 27.97 1.80
C GLU A 123 -2.27 28.97 1.45
N ILE A 124 -1.12 28.90 2.15
CA ILE A 124 0.06 29.72 1.85
C ILE A 124 0.52 29.54 0.39
N TRP A 125 0.61 28.31 -0.11
CA TRP A 125 0.98 28.02 -1.50
C TRP A 125 0.00 28.64 -2.49
N THR A 126 -1.31 28.60 -2.21
CA THR A 126 -2.33 29.21 -3.09
C THR A 126 -2.24 30.72 -3.08
N GLU A 127 -2.07 31.37 -1.92
CA GLU A 127 -1.92 32.82 -1.81
C GLU A 127 -0.69 33.35 -2.56
N VAL A 128 0.44 32.64 -2.44
CA VAL A 128 1.69 33.01 -3.13
C VAL A 128 1.55 32.88 -4.63
N ASN A 129 0.95 31.79 -5.12
CA ASN A 129 0.84 31.56 -6.56
C ASN A 129 -0.29 32.35 -7.24
N THR A 130 -1.30 32.79 -6.49
CA THR A 130 -2.36 33.69 -6.98
C THR A 130 -1.97 35.17 -6.89
N GLY A 131 -0.85 35.48 -6.24
CA GLY A 131 -0.40 36.85 -6.03
C GLY A 131 -1.25 37.63 -5.03
N LEU A 132 -2.01 36.95 -4.16
CA LEU A 132 -2.81 37.59 -3.10
C LEU A 132 -1.96 37.99 -1.89
N ARG A 133 -0.81 37.34 -1.70
CA ARG A 133 0.14 37.66 -0.61
C ARG A 133 1.15 38.75 -1.02
N VAL A 134 0.67 39.96 -1.32
CA VAL A 134 1.54 41.11 -1.63
C VAL A 134 1.81 41.90 -0.35
N GLY A 135 2.92 41.57 0.31
CA GLY A 135 3.43 42.29 1.48
C GLY A 135 4.83 41.79 1.85
N SER A 136 5.85 42.40 1.25
CA SER A 136 7.28 42.11 1.39
C SER A 136 7.82 40.93 0.56
N MET A 137 8.72 41.29 -0.36
CA MET A 137 9.58 40.42 -1.18
C MET A 137 8.93 39.78 -2.41
N ARG A 138 9.05 40.48 -3.55
CA ARG A 138 8.81 39.95 -4.90
C ARG A 138 9.73 38.75 -5.17
N CYS A 139 9.28 37.54 -4.86
CA CYS A 139 9.82 36.35 -5.50
C CYS A 139 9.21 36.26 -6.91
N SER A 140 9.99 36.62 -7.93
CA SER A 140 9.62 36.67 -9.34
C SER A 140 9.45 35.28 -9.99
N GLY A 141 8.78 34.35 -9.33
CA GLY A 141 8.59 32.99 -9.84
C GLY A 141 7.13 32.60 -9.89
N LYS A 142 6.46 32.77 -11.04
CA LYS A 142 5.31 31.89 -11.35
C LYS A 142 5.86 30.47 -11.37
N LEU A 143 5.61 29.68 -10.33
CA LEU A 143 6.08 28.29 -10.23
C LEU A 143 5.46 27.39 -11.31
N SER A 144 4.32 27.79 -11.88
CA SER A 144 3.61 27.06 -12.92
C SER A 144 2.92 28.04 -13.87
N GLY A 145 3.15 27.88 -15.19
CA GLY A 145 2.45 28.61 -16.24
C GLY A 145 1.03 28.12 -16.51
N LYS A 146 0.50 27.19 -15.71
CA LYS A 146 -0.86 26.62 -15.86
C LYS A 146 -1.87 27.36 -14.97
N PRO A 147 -3.13 27.48 -15.39
CA PRO A 147 -4.18 28.03 -14.54
C PRO A 147 -4.31 27.18 -13.27
N ILE A 148 -4.22 27.83 -12.11
CA ILE A 148 -4.29 27.18 -10.81
C ILE A 148 -5.76 27.07 -10.40
N PHE A 149 -6.23 25.85 -10.21
CA PHE A 149 -7.54 25.60 -9.62
C PHE A 149 -7.37 25.55 -8.09
N ILE A 150 -7.82 26.60 -7.41
CA ILE A 150 -7.84 26.66 -5.95
C ILE A 150 -8.98 25.78 -5.46
N LEU A 151 -8.66 24.83 -4.59
CA LEU A 151 -9.66 23.95 -4.00
C LEU A 151 -10.16 24.53 -2.68
N GLU A 152 -11.47 24.47 -2.45
CA GLU A 152 -12.05 24.70 -1.14
C GLU A 152 -11.50 23.68 -0.13
N HIS A 153 -11.32 24.08 1.13
CA HIS A 153 -10.73 23.27 2.20
C HIS A 153 -11.22 21.82 2.25
N LYS A 154 -12.54 21.56 2.20
CA LYS A 154 -13.11 20.20 2.24
C LYS A 154 -12.73 19.36 1.00
N THR A 155 -12.68 20.02 -0.15
CA THR A 155 -12.29 19.40 -1.43
C THR A 155 -10.79 19.11 -1.43
N PHE A 156 -9.97 20.05 -0.94
CA PHE A 156 -8.54 19.86 -0.74
C PHE A 156 -8.26 18.67 0.19
N GLU A 157 -8.91 18.58 1.35
CA GLU A 157 -8.72 17.46 2.28
C GLU A 157 -9.02 16.09 1.62
N THR A 158 -10.08 16.03 0.81
CA THR A 158 -10.43 14.82 0.06
C THR A 158 -9.37 14.50 -1.00
N MET A 159 -8.87 15.53 -1.69
CA MET A 159 -7.81 15.39 -2.70
C MET A 159 -6.49 14.94 -2.08
N SER A 160 -6.06 15.60 -1.00
CA SER A 160 -4.83 15.28 -0.27
C SER A 160 -4.87 13.85 0.26
N LYS A 161 -6.01 13.43 0.84
CA LYS A 161 -6.21 12.06 1.29
C LYS A 161 -6.05 11.05 0.16
N ARG A 162 -6.62 11.34 -1.03
CA ARG A 162 -6.49 10.47 -2.21
C ARG A 162 -5.05 10.45 -2.74
N ALA A 163 -4.41 11.61 -2.85
CA ALA A 163 -3.02 11.74 -3.29
C ALA A 163 -2.06 10.94 -2.40
N TRP A 164 -2.17 11.07 -1.07
CA TRP A 164 -1.36 10.30 -0.13
C TRP A 164 -1.64 8.79 -0.20
N THR A 165 -2.91 8.39 -0.41
CA THR A 165 -3.26 6.98 -0.59
C THR A 165 -2.60 6.41 -1.84
N ASP A 166 -2.65 7.16 -2.95
CA ASP A 166 -2.02 6.74 -4.22
C ASP A 166 -0.49 6.69 -4.10
N VAL A 167 0.13 7.63 -3.40
CA VAL A 167 1.57 7.62 -3.08
C VAL A 167 1.95 6.36 -2.30
N LEU A 168 1.21 6.02 -1.24
CA LEU A 168 1.45 4.80 -0.45
C LEU A 168 1.26 3.52 -1.28
N LEU A 169 0.25 3.45 -2.14
CA LEU A 169 0.04 2.31 -3.05
C LEU A 169 1.21 2.15 -4.02
N GLN A 170 1.72 3.25 -4.57
CA GLN A 170 2.87 3.21 -5.47
C GLN A 170 4.16 2.86 -4.72
N ILE A 171 4.38 3.36 -3.50
CA ILE A 171 5.47 2.94 -2.61
C ILE A 171 5.45 1.42 -2.40
N TYR A 172 4.29 0.86 -2.08
CA TYR A 172 4.14 -0.60 -1.95
C TYR A 172 4.52 -1.32 -3.25
N LYS A 173 4.03 -0.81 -4.39
CA LYS A 173 4.31 -1.38 -5.71
C LYS A 173 5.81 -1.36 -6.07
N VAL A 174 6.53 -0.28 -5.76
CA VAL A 174 7.93 -0.11 -6.19
C VAL A 174 8.97 -0.56 -5.17
N PHE A 175 8.61 -0.69 -3.88
CA PHE A 175 9.58 -1.09 -2.84
C PHE A 175 9.26 -2.42 -2.17
N VAL A 176 7.99 -2.86 -2.15
CA VAL A 176 7.56 -4.08 -1.46
C VAL A 176 7.41 -5.24 -2.42
N LEU A 177 6.60 -5.08 -3.48
CA LEU A 177 6.39 -6.15 -4.47
C LEU A 177 7.71 -6.66 -5.10
N PRO A 178 8.73 -5.82 -5.35
CA PRO A 178 10.01 -6.31 -5.89
C PRO A 178 10.77 -7.28 -4.99
N ARG A 179 10.45 -7.31 -3.70
CA ARG A 179 11.09 -8.23 -2.73
C ARG A 179 10.62 -9.68 -2.91
N ILE A 180 9.58 -9.92 -3.73
CA ILE A 180 9.11 -11.26 -4.07
C ILE A 180 10.18 -11.92 -4.95
N SER A 181 10.94 -12.84 -4.36
CA SER A 181 12.02 -13.55 -5.05
C SER A 181 11.46 -14.55 -6.06
N SER A 182 11.91 -14.46 -7.31
CA SER A 182 11.67 -15.49 -8.33
C SER A 182 12.26 -16.85 -7.93
N ARG A 183 13.18 -16.93 -6.95
CA ARG A 183 13.77 -18.21 -6.51
C ARG A 183 12.75 -19.15 -5.86
N ALA A 184 11.62 -18.63 -5.39
CA ALA A 184 10.54 -19.45 -4.81
C ALA A 184 9.65 -20.14 -5.86
N VAL A 185 9.73 -19.71 -7.13
CA VAL A 185 8.95 -20.26 -8.24
C VAL A 185 9.95 -20.73 -9.30
N PRO A 186 10.18 -22.06 -9.45
CA PRO A 186 11.01 -22.53 -10.55
C PRO A 186 10.44 -21.98 -11.86
N ASP A 187 11.36 -21.66 -12.76
CA ASP A 187 11.20 -21.03 -14.08
C ASP A 187 9.81 -21.27 -14.70
N PRO A 188 9.12 -20.26 -15.28
CA PRO A 188 7.87 -20.45 -16.03
C PRO A 188 7.88 -21.62 -17.04
N SER A 189 9.05 -22.02 -17.55
CA SER A 189 9.25 -23.25 -18.35
C SER A 189 8.91 -24.54 -17.58
N SER A 190 9.10 -24.58 -16.25
CA SER A 190 8.71 -25.69 -15.38
C SER A 190 7.18 -25.84 -15.24
N LEU A 191 6.41 -24.82 -15.62
CA LEU A 191 4.95 -24.92 -15.73
C LEU A 191 4.53 -25.80 -16.90
N GLU A 192 5.36 -25.94 -17.94
CA GLU A 192 5.09 -26.84 -19.08
C GLU A 192 5.14 -28.32 -18.68
N SER A 193 5.93 -28.68 -17.64
CA SER A 193 5.94 -30.04 -17.10
C SER A 193 4.68 -30.44 -16.32
N LEU A 194 3.85 -29.46 -15.92
CA LEU A 194 2.48 -29.69 -15.49
C LEU A 194 1.62 -29.64 -16.76
N HIS A 195 1.59 -30.74 -17.50
CA HIS A 195 1.04 -30.94 -18.86
C HIS A 195 -0.33 -30.32 -19.24
N ASN A 196 -1.02 -29.59 -18.34
CA ASN A 196 -2.33 -28.99 -18.57
C ASN A 196 -2.47 -27.52 -18.13
N MET A 197 -1.40 -26.82 -17.71
CA MET A 197 -1.48 -25.40 -17.35
C MET A 197 -1.02 -24.52 -18.53
N PRO A 198 -1.92 -23.83 -19.27
CA PRO A 198 -1.51 -22.75 -20.16
C PRO A 198 -0.74 -21.74 -19.32
N GLY A 199 0.53 -21.53 -19.66
CA GLY A 199 1.37 -20.53 -19.01
C GLY A 199 0.62 -19.20 -19.00
N ILE A 200 0.70 -18.46 -17.89
CA ILE A 200 0.25 -17.07 -17.87
C ILE A 200 1.10 -16.37 -18.92
N LYS A 201 0.55 -16.21 -20.14
CA LYS A 201 1.29 -15.69 -21.28
C LYS A 201 1.86 -14.32 -20.88
N SER A 202 3.08 -14.05 -21.34
CA SER A 202 3.70 -12.74 -21.23
C SER A 202 2.79 -11.63 -21.81
N GLU A 203 1.99 -12.00 -22.81
CA GLU A 203 0.96 -11.19 -23.43
C GLU A 203 -0.34 -11.17 -22.62
N PRO A 204 -0.95 -9.98 -22.39
CA PRO A 204 -2.14 -9.85 -21.58
C PRO A 204 -3.33 -10.54 -22.25
N LEU A 205 -3.67 -11.74 -21.79
CA LEU A 205 -4.88 -12.45 -22.20
C LEU A 205 -6.17 -11.89 -21.54
N CYS A 206 -6.04 -10.88 -20.68
CA CYS A 206 -7.13 -10.24 -19.95
C CYS A 206 -6.86 -8.74 -19.77
N SER A 207 -7.92 -7.97 -19.50
CA SER A 207 -7.95 -6.50 -19.35
C SER A 207 -7.02 -5.89 -18.29
N ASN A 208 -6.34 -6.73 -17.48
CA ASN A 208 -5.48 -6.29 -16.38
C ASN A 208 -4.00 -6.30 -16.80
N VAL A 209 -3.35 -5.14 -16.69
CA VAL A 209 -1.91 -5.00 -16.94
C VAL A 209 -1.16 -5.22 -15.61
N TYR A 210 -0.77 -6.46 -15.35
CA TYR A 210 0.04 -6.81 -14.18
C TYR A 210 1.53 -6.53 -14.40
N SER A 211 2.23 -6.14 -13.34
CA SER A 211 3.69 -6.12 -13.26
C SER A 211 4.27 -7.53 -13.22
N ARG A 212 5.58 -7.67 -13.44
CA ARG A 212 6.27 -8.98 -13.32
C ARG A 212 6.11 -9.63 -11.95
N TYR A 213 6.03 -8.82 -10.89
CA TYR A 213 5.91 -9.31 -9.51
C TYR A 213 4.49 -9.78 -9.22
N GLU A 214 3.47 -9.05 -9.66
CA GLU A 214 2.07 -9.48 -9.56
C GLU A 214 1.84 -10.79 -10.33
N ARG A 215 2.41 -10.92 -11.54
CA ARG A 215 2.38 -12.19 -12.29
C ARG A 215 3.05 -13.32 -11.51
N THR A 216 4.17 -13.05 -10.84
CA THR A 216 4.86 -14.06 -10.00
C THR A 216 3.94 -14.56 -8.88
N VAL A 217 3.20 -13.66 -8.23
CA VAL A 217 2.21 -14.04 -7.20
C VAL A 217 1.08 -14.89 -7.81
N LEU A 218 0.54 -14.50 -8.96
CA LEU A 218 -0.51 -15.28 -9.64
C LEU A 218 -0.02 -16.69 -10.00
N ILE A 219 1.18 -16.83 -10.54
CA ILE A 219 1.79 -18.15 -10.84
C ILE A 219 1.91 -18.98 -9.55
N TRP A 220 2.40 -18.37 -8.47
CA TRP A 220 2.53 -19.03 -7.18
C TRP A 220 1.18 -19.53 -6.64
N LEU A 221 0.14 -18.68 -6.68
CA LEU A 221 -1.22 -19.06 -6.27
C LEU A 221 -1.79 -20.22 -7.09
N ASN A 222 -1.64 -20.19 -8.42
CA ASN A 222 -2.08 -21.28 -9.30
C ASN A 222 -1.41 -22.60 -8.96
N LYS A 223 -0.07 -22.58 -8.82
CA LYS A 223 0.72 -23.77 -8.50
C LYS A 223 0.30 -24.38 -7.16
N GLN A 224 0.11 -23.53 -6.15
CA GLN A 224 -0.22 -23.99 -4.81
C GLN A 224 -1.66 -24.49 -4.72
N TYR A 225 -2.60 -23.83 -5.40
CA TYR A 225 -3.98 -24.30 -5.48
C TYR A 225 -4.08 -25.68 -6.14
N GLU A 226 -3.51 -25.86 -7.33
CA GLU A 226 -3.59 -27.15 -8.02
C GLU A 226 -2.90 -28.28 -7.25
N LYS A 227 -1.73 -28.00 -6.66
CA LYS A 227 -1.01 -28.98 -5.85
C LYS A 227 -1.80 -29.41 -4.61
N ASN A 228 -2.44 -28.47 -3.91
CA ASN A 228 -3.01 -28.74 -2.59
C ASN A 228 -4.51 -29.04 -2.59
N ARG A 229 -5.29 -28.69 -3.63
CA ARG A 229 -6.76 -28.87 -3.59
C ARG A 229 -7.21 -30.32 -3.34
N LYS A 230 -6.46 -31.30 -3.87
CA LYS A 230 -6.75 -32.73 -3.66
C LYS A 230 -6.34 -33.22 -2.28
N ILE A 231 -5.41 -32.53 -1.62
CA ILE A 231 -4.90 -32.88 -0.29
C ILE A 231 -5.78 -32.26 0.81
N VAL A 232 -6.14 -30.99 0.65
CA VAL A 232 -6.89 -30.23 1.66
C VAL A 232 -8.33 -30.72 1.78
N TRP A 233 -8.97 -31.07 0.65
CA TRP A 233 -10.40 -31.42 0.60
C TRP A 233 -10.68 -32.86 0.20
N LYS A 234 -9.71 -33.78 0.38
CA LYS A 234 -9.95 -35.23 0.17
C LYS A 234 -11.11 -35.77 1.02
N ASP A 235 -11.19 -35.31 2.26
CA ASP A 235 -12.16 -35.76 3.28
C ASP A 235 -13.15 -34.63 3.63
N SER A 236 -13.45 -33.76 2.65
CA SER A 236 -14.27 -32.55 2.86
C SER A 236 -15.65 -32.86 3.44
N GLN A 237 -16.08 -32.04 4.39
CA GLN A 237 -17.40 -32.18 5.03
C GLN A 237 -18.51 -31.43 4.28
N ARG A 238 -18.15 -30.51 3.38
CA ARG A 238 -19.08 -29.56 2.76
C ARG A 238 -18.86 -29.43 1.25
N GLY A 239 -18.85 -30.59 0.60
CA GLY A 239 -18.67 -30.75 -0.85
C GLY A 239 -17.57 -31.77 -1.16
N GLY A 240 -17.19 -31.87 -2.43
CA GLY A 240 -16.08 -32.72 -2.87
C GLY A 240 -14.77 -31.95 -3.04
N ILE A 241 -13.79 -32.59 -3.67
CA ILE A 241 -12.55 -31.92 -4.11
C ILE A 241 -12.93 -30.77 -5.06
N PRO A 242 -12.50 -29.52 -4.78
CA PRO A 242 -12.75 -28.39 -5.68
C PRO A 242 -12.22 -28.66 -7.09
N PRO A 243 -12.88 -28.14 -8.13
CA PRO A 243 -12.41 -28.27 -9.50
C PRO A 243 -11.07 -27.57 -9.70
N MET A 244 -10.32 -28.03 -10.71
CA MET A 244 -9.21 -27.27 -11.26
C MET A 244 -9.75 -25.94 -11.81
N ARG A 245 -9.03 -24.85 -11.57
CA ARG A 245 -9.35 -23.54 -12.14
C ARG A 245 -8.09 -22.70 -12.30
N TRP A 246 -8.19 -21.69 -13.15
CA TRP A 246 -7.15 -20.69 -13.38
C TRP A 246 -7.41 -19.46 -12.53
N ILE A 247 -6.37 -19.00 -11.84
CA ILE A 247 -6.37 -17.77 -11.05
C ILE A 247 -5.66 -16.69 -11.87
N VAL A 248 -6.43 -15.74 -12.40
CA VAL A 248 -5.94 -14.67 -13.26
C VAL A 248 -6.11 -13.28 -12.64
N ASN A 249 -6.81 -13.17 -11.52
CA ASN A 249 -7.01 -11.93 -10.77
C ASN A 249 -6.89 -12.12 -9.25
N PHE A 250 -6.87 -11.00 -8.52
CA PHE A 250 -6.79 -10.96 -7.04
C PHE A 250 -8.14 -10.62 -6.39
N ASP A 251 -9.22 -10.56 -7.16
CA ASP A 251 -10.56 -10.20 -6.69
C ASP A 251 -11.51 -11.39 -6.79
N GLN A 252 -12.06 -11.66 -7.98
CA GLN A 252 -13.12 -12.64 -8.16
C GLN A 252 -12.62 -14.08 -7.95
N ASP A 253 -11.40 -14.38 -8.37
CA ASP A 253 -10.84 -15.74 -8.29
C ASP A 253 -10.42 -16.12 -6.87
N LEU A 254 -10.28 -15.13 -5.97
CA LEU A 254 -9.96 -15.33 -4.55
C LEU A 254 -11.20 -15.26 -3.64
N LEU A 255 -12.35 -14.88 -4.19
CA LEU A 255 -13.55 -14.52 -3.43
C LEU A 255 -14.09 -15.65 -2.53
N ASP A 256 -13.95 -16.91 -2.97
CA ASP A 256 -14.43 -18.06 -2.19
C ASP A 256 -13.45 -18.54 -1.10
N GLY A 257 -12.27 -17.93 -1.04
CA GLY A 257 -11.23 -18.24 -0.06
C GLY A 257 -10.49 -19.57 -0.28
N LEU A 258 -10.86 -20.39 -1.26
CA LEU A 258 -10.25 -21.72 -1.44
C LEU A 258 -8.79 -21.61 -1.91
N VAL A 259 -8.47 -20.63 -2.75
CA VAL A 259 -7.07 -20.39 -3.18
C VAL A 259 -6.20 -20.01 -1.99
N LEU A 260 -6.68 -19.11 -1.14
CA LEU A 260 -5.96 -18.68 0.06
C LEU A 260 -5.81 -19.82 1.07
N ALA A 261 -6.85 -20.65 1.24
CA ALA A 261 -6.78 -21.81 2.12
C ALA A 261 -5.78 -22.85 1.62
N ALA A 262 -5.77 -23.15 0.31
CA ALA A 262 -4.79 -24.04 -0.30
C ALA A 262 -3.37 -23.49 -0.13
N GLN A 263 -3.21 -22.17 -0.25
CA GLN A 263 -1.94 -21.48 -0.05
C GLN A 263 -1.43 -21.61 1.39
N MET A 264 -2.30 -21.41 2.39
CA MET A 264 -1.96 -21.56 3.80
C MET A 264 -1.67 -23.02 4.15
N ALA A 265 -2.48 -23.95 3.64
CA ALA A 265 -2.31 -25.38 3.89
C ALA A 265 -0.97 -25.92 3.38
N ALA A 266 -0.42 -25.33 2.32
CA ALA A 266 0.90 -25.70 1.79
C ALA A 266 2.04 -25.50 2.81
N TYR A 267 1.91 -24.51 3.70
CA TYR A 267 2.91 -24.18 4.73
C TYR A 267 2.49 -24.61 6.14
N CYS A 268 1.18 -24.64 6.41
CA CYS A 268 0.59 -24.99 7.69
C CYS A 268 -0.41 -26.16 7.53
N PRO A 269 0.05 -27.37 7.14
CA PRO A 269 -0.84 -28.50 6.86
C PRO A 269 -1.67 -28.96 8.08
N TYR A 270 -1.20 -28.67 9.30
CA TYR A 270 -1.94 -28.94 10.54
C TYR A 270 -3.26 -28.15 10.66
N LEU A 271 -3.45 -27.09 9.88
CA LEU A 271 -4.70 -26.34 9.82
C LEU A 271 -5.78 -27.05 8.99
N ILE A 272 -5.41 -28.03 8.15
CA ILE A 272 -6.36 -28.75 7.29
C ILE A 272 -7.47 -29.42 8.12
N PRO A 273 -7.18 -30.34 9.06
CA PRO A 273 -8.23 -31.06 9.79
C PRO A 273 -9.02 -30.17 10.74
N THR A 274 -8.45 -29.05 11.19
CA THR A 274 -9.07 -28.16 12.19
C THR A 274 -9.89 -27.04 11.56
N HIS A 275 -9.48 -26.54 10.40
CA HIS A 275 -10.06 -25.36 9.75
C HIS A 275 -10.54 -25.66 8.33
N PHE A 276 -9.62 -25.98 7.40
CA PHE A 276 -9.92 -25.93 5.97
C PHE A 276 -10.87 -27.03 5.47
N ILE A 277 -10.91 -28.18 6.14
CA ILE A 277 -11.86 -29.28 5.86
C ILE A 277 -13.34 -28.85 6.02
N LYS A 278 -13.60 -27.77 6.77
CA LYS A 278 -14.93 -27.23 7.07
C LYS A 278 -15.40 -26.18 6.05
N MET A 279 -14.58 -25.85 5.06
CA MET A 279 -14.93 -24.87 4.02
C MET A 279 -15.87 -25.48 2.99
N TYR A 280 -16.78 -24.65 2.46
CA TYR A 280 -17.58 -25.01 1.30
C TYR A 280 -16.70 -25.00 0.05
N THR A 281 -16.63 -26.13 -0.67
CA THR A 281 -15.78 -26.27 -1.86
C THR A 281 -16.45 -25.80 -3.15
N ASN A 282 -17.76 -25.52 -3.10
CA ASN A 282 -18.53 -24.92 -4.18
C ASN A 282 -19.55 -23.92 -3.62
N PRO A 283 -19.10 -22.80 -3.02
CA PRO A 283 -19.99 -21.83 -2.41
C PRO A 283 -20.82 -21.10 -3.47
N ARG A 284 -22.14 -21.06 -3.29
CA ARG A 284 -23.10 -20.41 -4.20
C ARG A 284 -23.80 -19.20 -3.59
N THR A 285 -23.75 -19.06 -2.27
CA THR A 285 -24.43 -17.98 -1.55
C THR A 285 -23.43 -17.10 -0.81
N HIS A 286 -23.85 -15.87 -0.50
CA HIS A 286 -22.99 -14.92 0.24
C HIS A 286 -22.62 -15.46 1.63
N GLU A 287 -23.52 -16.16 2.29
CA GLU A 287 -23.31 -16.76 3.61
C GLU A 287 -22.24 -17.86 3.56
N GLN A 288 -22.18 -18.62 2.47
CA GLN A 288 -21.15 -19.64 2.27
C GLN A 288 -19.77 -19.01 2.01
N LEU A 289 -19.72 -17.93 1.22
CA LEU A 289 -18.49 -17.15 1.00
C LEU A 289 -18.00 -16.49 2.30
N LEU A 290 -18.92 -15.93 3.08
CA LEU A 290 -18.63 -15.36 4.39
C LEU A 290 -18.12 -16.44 5.36
N HIS A 291 -18.78 -17.59 5.43
CA HIS A 291 -18.33 -18.73 6.26
C HIS A 291 -16.89 -19.14 5.93
N ASN A 292 -16.57 -19.26 4.64
CA ASN A 292 -15.19 -19.56 4.20
C ASN A 292 -14.20 -18.47 4.62
N SER A 293 -14.58 -17.20 4.47
CA SER A 293 -13.76 -16.06 4.90
C SER A 293 -13.49 -16.08 6.40
N LEU A 294 -14.50 -16.41 7.23
CA LEU A 294 -14.34 -16.55 8.67
C LEU A 294 -13.41 -17.70 9.05
N ILE A 295 -13.43 -18.82 8.31
CA ILE A 295 -12.47 -19.90 8.51
C ILE A 295 -11.04 -19.43 8.22
N LEU A 296 -10.81 -18.69 7.13
CA LEU A 296 -9.49 -18.13 6.82
C LEU A 296 -9.00 -17.19 7.92
N VAL A 297 -9.87 -16.29 8.40
CA VAL A 297 -9.50 -15.36 9.49
C VAL A 297 -9.16 -16.11 10.77
N LYS A 298 -9.94 -17.15 11.14
CA LYS A 298 -9.61 -18.00 12.29
C LYS A 298 -8.29 -18.75 12.10
N ALA A 299 -8.02 -19.24 10.90
CA ALA A 299 -6.77 -19.91 10.57
C ALA A 299 -5.57 -18.95 10.64
N LEU A 300 -5.72 -17.69 10.20
CA LEU A 300 -4.69 -16.66 10.30
C LEU A 300 -4.39 -16.28 11.76
N HIS A 301 -5.44 -16.12 12.59
CA HIS A 301 -5.27 -15.93 14.03
C HIS A 301 -4.53 -17.11 14.69
N ALA A 302 -4.85 -18.35 14.30
CA ALA A 302 -4.22 -19.54 14.87
C ALA A 302 -2.70 -19.62 14.61
N ILE A 303 -2.19 -18.89 13.61
CA ILE A 303 -0.76 -18.83 13.27
C ILE A 303 -0.12 -17.46 13.53
N ASN A 304 -0.82 -16.56 14.23
CA ASN A 304 -0.37 -15.19 14.52
C ASN A 304 0.03 -14.40 13.25
N LEU A 305 -0.73 -14.59 12.16
CA LEU A 305 -0.65 -13.79 10.93
C LEU A 305 -1.92 -12.94 10.75
N ASP A 306 -2.53 -12.53 11.85
CA ASP A 306 -3.65 -11.60 11.86
C ASP A 306 -3.16 -10.22 11.45
N VAL A 307 -3.22 -9.93 10.14
CA VAL A 307 -2.83 -8.65 9.53
C VAL A 307 -3.86 -7.54 9.85
N ASP A 308 -4.28 -7.42 11.11
CA ASP A 308 -5.40 -6.59 11.59
C ASP A 308 -6.70 -6.82 10.80
N ILE A 309 -6.90 -8.04 10.30
CA ILE A 309 -8.12 -8.44 9.59
C ILE A 309 -9.19 -8.70 10.64
N LYS A 310 -10.06 -7.71 10.87
CA LYS A 310 -11.21 -7.83 11.77
C LYS A 310 -12.39 -8.48 11.05
N VAL A 311 -13.10 -9.35 11.78
CA VAL A 311 -14.40 -9.90 11.40
C VAL A 311 -15.48 -8.84 11.56
#